data_AF-A0A9N9E118-F1
#
_entry.id   AF-A0A9N9E118-F1
#
_cell.length_a   1.000
_cell.length_b   1.000
_cell.length_c   1.000
_cell.angle_alpha   90.00
_cell.angle_beta   90.00
_cell.angle_gamma   90.00
#
_symmetry.space_group_name_H-M   'P 1'
#
loop_
_entity.id
_entity.type
_entity.pdbx_description
1 polymer ?
#
loop_
_entity_poly.entity_id
_entity_poly.type
_entity_poly.pdbx_seq_one_letter_code
_entity_poly.pdbx_strand_id
1 'polypeptide(L)'
;MATVSQFFSDENACNLAMKMELASIFEEPLLPMTYGDGVLVTANGVQICYRLIFEGTKELCATNAEPTLQASLYYHGYWSQIDSKKIRDQCCYPSYMLVIAGPWICLLRGIYIDKVIIEPLTDLISLIPKLGDGSQVSQISQFLAALKIAMNRLNNYYRNLQLNYFSTYQDKNNNRIGFKYIHPLTEDIQSPIWKAIANNRSIVINENLQNGFMMIVMDYVDGDPLTTQKINTMSHNNRKIVMKDMEKAVAALHEQNIVFGDLRNLNILVTRKGTILVDFEWCGRHSIDIYPVTMSTEIPWPQGANPGALLMQAHDVHWLQVIKHDLNLLLQ
;
A
#
# COMPACT_ATOMS: atom_id res chain seq x y z
N MET A 1 22.74 42.96 -0.49
CA MET A 1 22.24 41.58 -0.64
C MET A 1 23.27 40.67 -0.02
N ALA A 2 22.94 39.96 1.04
CA ALA A 2 23.87 38.96 1.56
C ALA A 2 23.86 37.76 0.62
N THR A 3 25.02 37.30 0.17
CA THR A 3 25.15 36.14 -0.73
C THR A 3 25.75 34.97 0.03
N VAL A 4 25.41 33.74 -0.35
CA VAL A 4 25.97 32.52 0.26
C VAL A 4 27.51 32.52 0.25
N SER A 5 28.11 33.14 -0.78
CA SER A 5 29.56 33.34 -0.93
C SER A 5 30.21 34.24 0.15
N GLN A 6 29.42 34.97 0.94
CA GLN A 6 29.92 35.74 2.09
C GLN A 6 30.10 34.88 3.34
N PHE A 7 29.42 33.73 3.41
CA PHE A 7 29.44 32.82 4.56
C PHE A 7 30.24 31.54 4.27
N PHE A 8 30.28 31.11 3.00
CA PHE A 8 30.96 29.88 2.58
C PHE A 8 31.87 30.15 1.38
N SER A 9 33.04 29.49 1.37
CA SER A 9 34.02 29.61 0.28
C SER A 9 33.51 29.05 -1.04
N ASP A 10 32.74 27.97 -0.96
CA ASP A 10 32.21 27.22 -2.09
C ASP A 10 31.01 26.36 -1.64
N GLU A 11 30.45 25.62 -2.59
CA GLU A 11 29.30 24.73 -2.38
C GLU A 11 29.61 23.56 -1.45
N ASN A 12 30.82 23.01 -1.50
CA ASN A 12 31.22 21.90 -0.65
C ASN A 12 31.32 22.36 0.81
N ALA A 13 31.85 23.55 1.07
CA ALA A 13 31.90 24.15 2.40
C ALA A 13 30.49 24.38 2.98
N CYS A 14 29.55 24.85 2.16
CA CYS A 14 28.14 25.00 2.54
C CYS A 14 27.49 23.65 2.89
N ASN A 15 27.62 22.65 2.00
CA ASN A 15 27.07 21.32 2.22
C ASN A 15 27.71 20.63 3.45
N LEU A 16 29.00 20.85 3.70
CA LEU A 16 29.68 20.32 4.89
C LEU A 16 29.13 20.94 6.17
N ALA A 17 28.98 22.27 6.22
CA ALA A 17 28.42 22.94 7.39
C ALA A 17 26.99 22.46 7.69
N MET A 18 26.17 22.29 6.65
CA MET A 18 24.82 21.76 6.79
C MET A 18 24.81 20.32 7.34
N LYS A 19 25.70 19.45 6.84
CA LYS A 19 25.87 18.08 7.35
C LYS A 19 26.30 18.06 8.81
N MET A 20 27.13 19.01 9.25
CA MET A 20 27.54 19.13 10.66
C MET A 20 26.37 19.50 11.57
N GLU A 21 25.52 20.43 11.16
CA GLU A 21 24.31 20.79 11.92
C GLU A 21 23.32 19.63 12.00
N LEU A 22 23.06 18.95 10.88
CA LEU A 22 22.22 17.74 10.87
C LEU A 22 22.82 16.65 11.76
N ALA A 23 24.13 16.45 11.73
CA ALA A 23 24.81 15.48 12.59
C ALA A 23 24.67 15.82 14.08
N SER A 24 24.70 17.11 14.44
CA SER A 24 24.44 17.56 15.81
C SER A 24 23.00 17.25 16.24
N ILE A 25 22.02 17.52 15.36
CA ILE A 25 20.60 17.26 15.65
C ILE A 25 20.37 15.76 15.88
N PHE A 26 20.89 14.91 15.00
CA PHE A 26 20.69 13.46 15.05
C PHE A 26 21.63 12.75 16.03
N GLU A 27 22.63 13.44 16.57
CA GLU A 27 23.68 12.89 17.44
C GLU A 27 24.49 11.78 16.76
N GLU A 28 24.62 11.85 15.44
CA GLU A 28 25.36 10.89 14.62
C GLU A 28 25.76 11.51 13.27
N PRO A 29 26.93 11.15 12.71
CA PRO A 29 27.40 11.73 11.45
C PRO A 29 26.62 11.17 10.25
N LEU A 30 26.29 12.05 9.30
CA LEU A 30 25.88 11.62 7.96
C LEU A 30 27.09 11.03 7.23
N LEU A 31 26.95 9.79 6.78
CA LEU A 31 27.99 9.11 6.02
C LEU A 31 27.99 9.58 4.56
N PRO A 32 29.16 9.63 3.90
CA PRO A 32 29.22 9.91 2.48
C PRO A 32 28.55 8.80 1.68
N MET A 33 27.99 9.17 0.54
CA MET A 33 27.27 8.28 -0.36
C MET A 33 27.97 8.18 -1.71
N THR A 34 27.78 7.05 -2.40
CA THR A 34 28.09 6.95 -3.84
C THR A 34 27.21 7.88 -4.68
N TYR A 35 25.95 8.09 -4.25
CA TYR A 35 24.96 8.95 -4.89
C TYR A 35 24.19 9.74 -3.82
N GLY A 36 24.14 11.06 -3.94
CA GLY A 36 23.54 11.97 -2.95
C GLY A 36 24.54 12.55 -1.95
N ASP A 37 24.04 13.43 -1.09
CA ASP A 37 24.89 14.24 -0.20
C ASP A 37 25.23 13.56 1.13
N GLY A 38 24.35 12.70 1.66
CA GLY A 38 24.66 11.98 2.89
C GLY A 38 23.60 10.99 3.32
N VAL A 39 24.00 9.99 4.10
CA VAL A 39 23.09 8.95 4.59
C VAL A 39 23.26 8.68 6.07
N LEU A 40 22.13 8.43 6.75
CA LEU A 40 22.12 7.77 8.04
C LEU A 40 21.78 6.30 7.84
N VAL A 41 22.58 5.43 8.45
CA VAL A 41 22.40 3.97 8.35
C VAL A 41 22.22 3.34 9.73
N THR A 42 21.64 2.15 9.75
CA THR A 42 21.63 1.23 10.88
C THR A 42 22.24 -0.08 10.45
N ALA A 43 23.23 -0.57 11.20
CA ALA A 43 23.74 -1.92 11.02
C ALA A 43 22.79 -2.93 11.70
N ASN A 44 22.44 -3.98 10.98
CA ASN A 44 21.77 -5.18 11.51
C ASN A 44 22.63 -6.41 11.15
N GLY A 45 23.52 -6.79 12.07
CA GLY A 45 24.57 -7.77 11.78
C GLY A 45 25.49 -7.28 10.67
N VAL A 46 25.58 -8.02 9.57
CA VAL A 46 26.36 -7.67 8.36
C VAL A 46 25.58 -6.82 7.36
N GLN A 47 24.30 -6.53 7.64
CA GLN A 47 23.41 -5.81 6.73
C GLN A 47 23.37 -4.33 7.07
N ILE A 48 23.24 -3.48 6.04
CA ILE A 48 23.12 -2.04 6.17
C ILE A 48 21.68 -1.64 5.84
N CYS A 49 21.04 -0.93 6.77
CA CYS A 49 19.70 -0.38 6.58
C CYS A 49 19.80 1.14 6.43
N TYR A 50 19.28 1.69 5.33
CA TYR A 50 19.30 3.13 5.09
C TYR A 50 18.10 3.78 5.80
N ARG A 51 18.36 4.75 6.69
CA ARG A 51 17.30 5.42 7.47
C ARG A 51 16.91 6.78 6.90
N LEU A 52 17.92 7.56 6.52
CA LEU A 52 17.76 8.92 6.02
C LEU A 52 18.67 9.10 4.82
N ILE A 53 18.13 9.54 3.70
CA ILE A 53 18.91 10.02 2.55
C ILE A 53 18.80 11.53 2.52
N PHE A 54 19.92 12.22 2.48
CA PHE A 54 20.00 13.67 2.46
C PHE A 54 20.43 14.16 1.08
N GLU A 55 19.69 15.13 0.55
CA GLU A 55 20.00 15.84 -0.69
C GLU A 55 20.00 17.35 -0.44
N GLY A 56 21.15 17.99 -0.63
CA GLY A 56 21.36 19.41 -0.42
C GLY A 56 21.68 20.12 -1.73
N THR A 57 20.83 21.06 -2.15
CA THR A 57 21.07 21.84 -3.39
C THR A 57 20.87 23.34 -3.16
N LYS A 58 21.42 24.14 -4.07
CA LYS A 58 21.32 25.60 -4.03
C LYS A 58 19.91 26.11 -4.30
N GLU A 59 19.19 25.48 -5.23
CA GLU A 59 17.91 25.98 -5.75
C GLU A 59 16.97 24.81 -6.08
N LEU A 60 15.66 25.03 -5.88
CA LEU A 60 14.63 24.13 -6.39
C LEU A 60 14.58 24.23 -7.92
N CYS A 61 14.29 23.11 -8.61
CA CYS A 61 14.17 23.08 -10.07
C CYS A 61 15.38 23.65 -10.84
N ALA A 62 16.61 23.48 -10.33
CA ALA A 62 17.82 23.80 -11.09
C ALA A 62 17.88 22.98 -12.39
N THR A 63 18.63 23.45 -13.39
CA THR A 63 18.53 23.00 -14.80
C THR A 63 18.75 21.50 -15.06
N ASN A 64 19.28 20.74 -14.10
CA ASN A 64 19.74 19.37 -14.32
C ASN A 64 18.91 18.28 -13.61
N ALA A 65 18.23 18.59 -12.50
CA ALA A 65 17.30 17.67 -11.84
C ALA A 65 16.59 18.32 -10.64
N GLU A 66 15.39 17.83 -10.34
CA GLU A 66 14.65 18.23 -9.14
C GLU A 66 15.11 17.41 -7.92
N PRO A 67 15.62 18.04 -6.83
CA PRO A 67 16.17 17.35 -5.67
C PRO A 67 15.24 16.34 -5.00
N THR A 68 13.92 16.58 -4.97
CA THR A 68 12.98 15.58 -4.42
C THR A 68 12.94 14.29 -5.25
N LEU A 69 13.01 14.41 -6.58
CA LEU A 69 13.13 13.27 -7.48
C LEU A 69 14.51 12.60 -7.39
N GLN A 70 15.58 13.38 -7.21
CA GLN A 70 16.92 12.82 -7.03
C GLN A 70 17.02 11.98 -5.76
N ALA A 71 16.59 12.51 -4.63
CA ALA A 71 16.56 11.77 -3.37
C ALA A 71 15.73 10.49 -3.48
N SER A 72 14.62 10.54 -4.23
CA SER A 72 13.77 9.40 -4.54
C SER A 72 14.48 8.31 -5.36
N LEU A 73 15.25 8.72 -6.37
CA LEU A 73 16.06 7.81 -7.18
C LEU A 73 17.20 7.20 -6.37
N TYR A 74 17.82 7.96 -5.47
CA TYR A 74 18.83 7.43 -4.56
C TYR A 74 18.23 6.37 -3.64
N TYR A 75 17.09 6.65 -3.01
CA TYR A 75 16.35 5.66 -2.23
C TYR A 75 16.12 4.37 -3.01
N HIS A 76 15.61 4.48 -4.24
CA HIS A 76 15.40 3.31 -5.09
C HIS A 76 16.73 2.58 -5.39
N GLY A 77 17.79 3.29 -5.72
CA GLY A 77 19.10 2.74 -6.02
C GLY A 77 19.71 1.96 -4.85
N TYR A 78 19.73 2.54 -3.64
CA TYR A 78 20.28 1.89 -2.44
C TYR A 78 19.52 0.64 -2.04
N TRP A 79 18.19 0.73 -2.04
CA TRP A 79 17.37 -0.41 -1.68
C TRP A 79 17.30 -1.47 -2.76
N SER A 80 17.63 -1.18 -4.02
CA SER A 80 17.67 -2.18 -5.11
C SER A 80 18.94 -3.03 -5.13
N GLN A 81 19.98 -2.68 -4.37
CA GLN A 81 21.25 -3.41 -4.34
C GLN A 81 21.08 -4.86 -3.87
N ILE A 82 21.91 -5.77 -4.37
CA ILE A 82 21.81 -7.20 -4.04
C ILE A 82 22.04 -7.47 -2.55
N ASP A 83 22.93 -6.70 -1.92
CA ASP A 83 23.27 -6.83 -0.50
C ASP A 83 22.09 -6.51 0.41
N SER A 84 21.25 -5.55 0.01
CA SER A 84 20.04 -5.17 0.73
C SER A 84 18.93 -6.24 0.66
N LYS A 85 19.06 -7.26 -0.21
CA LYS A 85 18.00 -8.25 -0.46
C LYS A 85 17.55 -8.97 0.81
N LYS A 86 18.47 -9.23 1.74
CA LYS A 86 18.15 -9.99 2.94
C LYS A 86 17.22 -9.24 3.89
N ILE A 87 17.44 -7.94 4.10
CA ILE A 87 16.44 -7.14 4.83
C ILE A 87 15.23 -6.89 3.93
N ARG A 88 15.44 -6.94 2.59
CA ARG A 88 14.34 -6.83 1.65
C ARG A 88 13.22 -7.82 1.92
N ASP A 89 13.59 -9.09 1.96
CA ASP A 89 12.60 -10.15 2.15
C ASP A 89 11.86 -10.12 3.52
N GLN A 90 12.13 -9.16 4.42
CA GLN A 90 11.65 -9.13 5.81
C GLN A 90 10.77 -7.93 6.19
N CYS A 91 10.77 -6.84 5.40
CA CYS A 91 9.98 -5.63 5.72
C CYS A 91 9.71 -4.78 4.47
N CYS A 92 9.24 -3.54 4.64
CA CYS A 92 8.97 -2.59 3.55
C CYS A 92 10.02 -1.47 3.41
N TYR A 93 11.21 -1.64 4.00
CA TYR A 93 12.37 -0.70 4.07
C TYR A 93 12.01 0.77 4.26
N PRO A 94 11.27 1.11 5.32
CA PRO A 94 10.95 2.49 5.60
C PRO A 94 12.22 3.35 5.69
N SER A 95 12.30 4.38 4.85
CA SER A 95 13.35 5.40 4.90
C SER A 95 12.74 6.78 4.76
N TYR A 96 13.45 7.77 5.27
CA TYR A 96 13.16 9.17 5.05
C TYR A 96 14.11 9.74 4.01
N MET A 97 13.64 10.72 3.26
CA MET A 97 14.47 11.55 2.39
C MET A 97 14.33 12.99 2.85
N LEU A 98 15.43 13.57 3.33
CA LEU A 98 15.48 14.97 3.73
C LEU A 98 16.09 15.77 2.59
N VAL A 99 15.32 16.72 2.08
CA VAL A 99 15.75 17.57 0.99
C VAL A 99 15.85 19.00 1.50
N ILE A 100 17.01 19.63 1.27
CA ILE A 100 17.21 21.06 1.53
C ILE A 100 17.62 21.71 0.21
N ALA A 101 16.79 22.65 -0.27
CA ALA A 101 16.98 23.36 -1.52
C ALA A 101 16.90 24.86 -1.27
N GLY A 102 18.05 25.53 -1.24
CA GLY A 102 18.15 26.93 -0.82
C GLY A 102 17.57 27.13 0.58
N PRO A 103 16.58 28.02 0.78
CA PRO A 103 15.95 28.24 2.08
C PRO A 103 14.85 27.23 2.41
N TRP A 104 14.59 26.22 1.58
CA TRP A 104 13.46 25.31 1.75
C TRP A 104 13.92 23.96 2.26
N ILE A 105 13.16 23.39 3.19
CA ILE A 105 13.35 22.02 3.68
C ILE A 105 12.06 21.24 3.48
N CYS A 106 12.16 20.00 2.99
CA CYS A 106 11.04 19.06 2.98
C CYS A 106 11.48 17.65 3.34
N LEU A 107 10.52 16.88 3.85
CA LEU A 107 10.70 15.49 4.22
C LEU A 107 9.81 14.61 3.36
N LEU A 108 10.38 13.62 2.70
CA LEU A 108 9.64 12.54 2.07
C LEU A 108 9.81 11.24 2.86
N ARG A 109 8.84 10.35 2.73
CA ARG A 109 8.94 8.95 3.15
C ARG A 109 9.03 8.05 1.94
N GLY A 110 9.74 6.95 2.09
CA GLY A 110 9.84 5.89 1.11
C GLY A 110 9.60 4.55 1.76
N ILE A 111 8.76 3.73 1.12
CA ILE A 111 8.67 2.31 1.37
C ILE A 111 8.89 1.56 0.06
N TYR A 112 9.37 0.34 0.16
CA TYR A 112 9.68 -0.49 -0.99
C TYR A 112 9.08 -1.86 -0.71
N ILE A 113 8.09 -2.18 -1.53
CA ILE A 113 7.36 -3.45 -1.54
C ILE A 113 7.70 -4.21 -2.84
N ASP A 114 6.72 -4.52 -3.68
CA ASP A 114 6.93 -4.88 -5.10
C ASP A 114 7.37 -3.67 -5.94
N LYS A 115 6.89 -2.49 -5.59
CA LYS A 115 7.27 -1.17 -6.14
C LYS A 115 7.77 -0.23 -5.06
N VAL A 116 8.48 0.82 -5.48
CA VAL A 116 8.84 1.93 -4.61
C VAL A 116 7.66 2.88 -4.52
N ILE A 117 7.23 3.19 -3.29
CA ILE A 117 6.21 4.20 -3.00
C ILE A 117 6.91 5.31 -2.22
N ILE A 118 6.85 6.53 -2.75
CA ILE A 118 7.44 7.72 -2.14
C ILE A 118 6.38 8.80 -2.06
N GLU A 119 6.26 9.41 -0.89
CA GLU A 119 5.29 10.46 -0.63
C GLU A 119 5.90 11.57 0.22
N PRO A 120 5.54 12.83 -0.04
CA PRO A 120 5.91 13.93 0.85
C PRO A 120 5.19 13.76 2.20
N LEU A 121 5.94 13.85 3.29
CA LEU A 121 5.40 13.93 4.66
C LEU A 121 5.14 15.38 5.09
N THR A 122 5.83 16.32 4.47
CA THR A 122 5.66 17.75 4.70
C THR A 122 5.61 18.49 3.37
N ASP A 123 4.98 19.65 3.37
CA ASP A 123 5.20 20.66 2.34
C ASP A 123 6.64 21.20 2.40
N LEU A 124 6.98 22.12 1.50
CA LEU A 124 8.22 22.90 1.54
C LEU A 124 8.13 23.93 2.67
N ILE A 125 8.93 23.73 3.72
CA ILE A 125 9.01 24.62 4.88
C ILE A 125 10.13 25.65 4.65
N SER A 126 9.84 26.94 4.83
CA SER A 126 10.85 27.99 4.72
C SER A 126 11.69 28.08 6.00
N LEU A 127 13.01 28.02 5.85
CA LEU A 127 14.02 28.26 6.89
C LEU A 127 14.38 29.74 7.06
N ILE A 128 13.84 30.64 6.21
CA ILE A 128 14.04 32.08 6.38
C ILE A 128 13.14 32.54 7.53
N PRO A 129 13.72 33.09 8.63
CA PRO A 129 12.93 33.58 9.74
C PRO A 129 12.12 34.80 9.32
N LYS A 130 10.82 34.77 9.56
CA LYS A 130 9.94 35.93 9.46
C LYS A 130 10.16 36.81 10.70
N LEU A 131 10.49 38.08 10.47
CA LEU A 131 10.67 39.07 11.54
C LEU A 131 9.41 39.15 12.41
N GLY A 132 9.58 38.97 13.73
CA GLY A 132 8.49 39.04 14.71
C GLY A 132 7.61 37.79 14.81
N ASP A 133 7.90 36.73 14.05
CA ASP A 133 7.11 35.50 14.04
C ASP A 133 7.87 34.34 14.73
N GLY A 134 7.75 34.26 16.06
CA GLY A 134 8.29 33.14 16.84
C GLY A 134 7.57 31.80 16.59
N SER A 135 6.42 31.81 15.90
CA SER A 135 5.67 30.59 15.62
C SER A 135 6.36 29.75 14.53
N GLN A 136 6.97 30.38 13.52
CA GLN A 136 7.74 29.69 12.49
C GLN A 136 8.96 28.98 13.08
N VAL A 137 9.70 29.65 13.97
CA VAL A 137 10.85 29.05 14.67
C VAL A 137 10.39 27.84 15.50
N SER A 138 9.24 27.96 16.17
CA SER A 138 8.65 26.87 16.93
C SER A 138 8.24 25.70 16.03
N GLN A 139 7.66 25.97 14.86
CA GLN A 139 7.28 24.96 13.87
C GLN A 139 8.49 24.20 13.33
N ILE A 140 9.56 24.91 12.94
CA ILE A 140 10.81 24.27 12.47
C ILE A 140 11.44 23.45 13.60
N SER A 141 11.45 23.98 14.83
CA SER A 141 11.97 23.26 16.01
C SER A 141 11.19 21.98 16.29
N GLN A 142 9.85 22.03 16.20
CA GLN A 142 8.99 20.85 16.34
C GLN A 142 9.20 19.83 15.22
N PHE A 143 9.35 20.29 13.98
CA PHE A 143 9.68 19.44 12.83
C PHE A 143 11.00 18.69 13.07
N LEU A 144 12.08 19.40 13.45
CA LEU A 144 13.39 18.80 13.69
C LEU A 144 13.36 17.84 14.90
N ALA A 145 12.66 18.21 15.97
CA ALA A 145 12.49 17.33 17.14
C ALA A 145 11.71 16.05 16.78
N ALA A 146 10.62 16.17 16.01
CA ALA A 146 9.85 15.03 15.54
C ALA A 146 10.68 14.13 14.61
N LEU A 147 11.46 14.72 13.70
CA LEU A 147 12.35 13.99 12.81
C LEU A 147 13.43 13.23 13.61
N LYS A 148 14.04 13.85 14.63
CA LYS A 148 14.98 13.17 15.54
C LYS A 148 14.34 11.96 16.24
N ILE A 149 13.11 12.12 16.76
CA ILE A 149 12.37 11.02 17.39
C ILE A 149 12.10 9.90 16.36
N ALA A 150 11.70 10.25 15.14
CA ALA A 150 11.45 9.31 14.07
C ALA A 150 12.72 8.54 13.68
N MET A 151 13.88 9.22 13.58
CA MET A 151 15.18 8.60 13.32
C MET A 151 15.54 7.58 14.40
N ASN A 152 15.34 7.92 15.68
CA ASN A 152 15.60 7.02 16.79
C ASN A 152 14.70 5.79 16.80
N ARG A 153 13.40 5.99 16.52
CA ARG A 153 12.45 4.88 16.39
C ARG A 153 12.81 3.95 15.24
N LEU A 154 13.17 4.50 14.09
CA LEU A 154 13.54 3.73 12.92
C LEU A 154 14.88 2.98 13.13
N ASN A 155 15.84 3.60 13.81
CA ASN A 155 17.08 2.93 14.23
C ASN A 155 16.81 1.74 15.15
N ASN A 156 15.95 1.93 16.16
CA ASN A 156 15.55 0.84 17.04
C ASN A 156 14.81 -0.27 16.28
N TYR A 157 13.93 0.08 15.35
CA TYR A 157 13.27 -0.88 14.48
C TYR A 157 14.28 -1.73 13.71
N TYR A 158 15.20 -1.10 12.97
CA TYR A 158 16.20 -1.84 12.18
C TYR A 158 17.17 -2.65 13.02
N ARG A 159 17.58 -2.18 14.21
CA ARG A 159 18.43 -2.97 15.13
C ARG A 159 17.75 -4.25 15.62
N ASN A 160 16.44 -4.20 15.80
CA ASN A 160 15.65 -5.32 16.33
C ASN A 160 14.93 -6.12 15.22
N LEU A 161 15.14 -5.77 13.95
CA LEU A 161 14.53 -6.48 12.82
C LEU A 161 15.07 -7.91 12.75
N GLN A 162 14.19 -8.88 12.94
CA GLN A 162 14.55 -10.30 12.86
C GLN A 162 14.54 -10.75 11.40
N LEU A 163 15.69 -11.24 10.92
CA LEU A 163 15.90 -11.60 9.51
C LEU A 163 15.25 -12.93 9.06
N ASN A 164 14.40 -13.52 9.91
CA ASN A 164 13.63 -14.74 9.64
C ASN A 164 12.18 -14.59 10.12
N TYR A 165 11.67 -13.36 10.18
CA TYR A 165 10.34 -13.10 10.71
C TYR A 165 9.29 -13.45 9.66
N PHE A 166 8.38 -14.34 10.02
CA PHE A 166 7.17 -14.58 9.25
C PHE A 166 6.12 -13.59 9.72
N SER A 167 5.41 -12.95 8.77
CA SER A 167 4.15 -12.31 9.12
C SER A 167 3.21 -13.36 9.70
N THR A 168 2.37 -12.97 10.66
CA THR A 168 1.50 -13.92 11.35
C THR A 168 0.06 -13.45 11.38
N TYR A 169 -0.88 -14.38 11.19
CA TYR A 169 -2.30 -14.15 11.46
C TYR A 169 -2.79 -15.14 12.54
N GLN A 170 -3.97 -14.88 13.09
CA GLN A 170 -4.66 -15.81 13.99
C GLN A 170 -5.71 -16.60 13.19
N ASP A 171 -5.64 -17.93 13.24
CA ASP A 171 -6.69 -18.76 12.65
C ASP A 171 -7.97 -18.76 13.50
N LYS A 172 -9.02 -19.43 13.01
CA LYS A 172 -10.31 -19.57 13.72
C LYS A 172 -10.23 -20.22 15.11
N ASN A 173 -9.11 -20.87 15.42
CA ASN A 173 -8.84 -21.52 16.71
C ASN A 173 -7.88 -20.70 17.57
N ASN A 174 -7.59 -19.44 17.20
CA ASN A 174 -6.63 -18.54 17.82
C ASN A 174 -5.17 -19.04 17.76
N ASN A 175 -4.84 -19.95 16.86
CA ASN A 175 -3.45 -20.34 16.63
C ASN A 175 -2.74 -19.26 15.83
N ARG A 176 -1.52 -18.92 16.23
CA ARG A 176 -0.67 -17.99 15.49
C ARG A 176 0.01 -18.72 14.34
N ILE A 177 -0.37 -18.41 13.10
CA ILE A 177 0.17 -19.04 11.89
C ILE A 177 1.11 -18.07 11.18
N GLY A 178 2.35 -18.52 10.93
CA GLY A 178 3.31 -17.80 10.10
C GLY A 178 3.03 -17.97 8.61
N PHE A 179 3.21 -16.90 7.84
CA PHE A 179 3.07 -16.89 6.39
C PHE A 179 4.12 -16.01 5.73
N LYS A 180 4.25 -16.16 4.41
CA LYS A 180 5.12 -15.34 3.55
C LYS A 180 4.37 -14.88 2.31
N TYR A 181 4.42 -13.58 2.02
CA TYR A 181 3.90 -13.03 0.76
C TYR A 181 4.66 -13.58 -0.45
N ILE A 182 3.95 -13.76 -1.58
CA ILE A 182 4.51 -14.20 -2.85
C ILE A 182 4.48 -13.04 -3.87
N HIS A 183 3.31 -12.53 -4.21
CA HIS A 183 3.11 -11.40 -5.13
C HIS A 183 1.71 -10.79 -4.95
N PRO A 184 1.52 -9.50 -5.32
CA PRO A 184 0.19 -8.89 -5.31
C PRO A 184 -0.69 -9.51 -6.41
N LEU A 185 -2.00 -9.61 -6.12
CA LEU A 185 -3.04 -10.04 -7.05
C LEU A 185 -3.77 -8.85 -7.69
N THR A 186 -3.66 -7.65 -7.10
CA THR A 186 -4.24 -6.39 -7.59
C THR A 186 -3.18 -5.29 -7.63
N GLU A 187 -3.36 -4.31 -8.51
CA GLU A 187 -2.50 -3.11 -8.54
C GLU A 187 -2.97 -2.00 -7.58
N ASP A 188 -4.19 -2.16 -7.02
CA ASP A 188 -4.80 -1.21 -6.10
C ASP A 188 -4.05 -1.17 -4.76
N ILE A 189 -3.52 0.00 -4.44
CA ILE A 189 -2.73 0.25 -3.22
C ILE A 189 -3.64 0.48 -2.01
N GLN A 190 -4.90 0.90 -2.20
CA GLN A 190 -5.84 1.17 -1.11
C GLN A 190 -6.48 -0.10 -0.55
N SER A 191 -6.68 -1.11 -1.40
CA SER A 191 -7.20 -2.43 -1.04
C SER A 191 -6.28 -3.53 -1.60
N PRO A 192 -5.05 -3.65 -1.08
CA PRO A 192 -4.08 -4.57 -1.63
C PRO A 192 -4.46 -6.02 -1.31
N ILE A 193 -4.59 -6.83 -2.36
CA ILE A 193 -4.83 -8.27 -2.25
C ILE A 193 -3.55 -8.99 -2.63
N TRP A 194 -3.09 -9.90 -1.78
CA TRP A 194 -1.84 -10.62 -1.97
C TRP A 194 -2.02 -12.13 -1.98
N LYS A 195 -1.24 -12.81 -2.82
CA LYS A 195 -1.02 -14.24 -2.69
C LYS A 195 0.11 -14.47 -1.68
N ALA A 196 -0.11 -15.38 -0.75
CA ALA A 196 0.88 -15.78 0.25
C ALA A 196 0.91 -17.30 0.42
N ILE A 197 1.90 -17.80 1.15
CA ILE A 197 2.02 -19.21 1.54
C ILE A 197 2.09 -19.34 3.06
N ALA A 198 1.26 -20.23 3.60
CA ALA A 198 1.22 -20.60 5.02
C ALA A 198 1.06 -22.12 5.12
N ASN A 199 1.84 -22.79 5.98
CA ASN A 199 1.78 -24.25 6.15
C ASN A 199 1.80 -25.03 4.82
N ASN A 200 2.64 -24.61 3.87
CA ASN A 200 2.74 -25.16 2.50
C ASN A 200 1.45 -25.09 1.66
N ARG A 201 0.51 -24.21 2.01
CA ARG A 201 -0.70 -23.93 1.24
C ARG A 201 -0.75 -22.49 0.78
N SER A 202 -1.24 -22.26 -0.43
CA SER A 202 -1.49 -20.91 -0.92
C SER A 202 -2.72 -20.32 -0.25
N ILE A 203 -2.58 -19.09 0.22
CA ILE A 203 -3.62 -18.28 0.84
C ILE A 203 -3.70 -16.92 0.13
N VAL A 204 -4.83 -16.25 0.29
CA VAL A 204 -5.03 -14.86 -0.11
C VAL A 204 -5.11 -14.02 1.15
N ILE A 205 -4.46 -12.86 1.11
CA ILE A 205 -4.44 -11.88 2.18
C ILE A 205 -5.05 -10.60 1.62
N ASN A 206 -6.16 -10.18 2.19
CA ASN A 206 -6.79 -8.89 1.92
C ASN A 206 -6.57 -8.00 3.14
N GLU A 207 -5.85 -6.89 2.96
CA GLU A 207 -5.61 -5.91 4.01
C GLU A 207 -6.53 -4.72 3.81
N ASN A 208 -7.59 -4.63 4.61
CA ASN A 208 -8.46 -3.47 4.58
C ASN A 208 -7.88 -2.37 5.48
N LEU A 209 -7.36 -1.32 4.84
CA LEU A 209 -6.69 -0.21 5.49
C LEU A 209 -7.67 0.83 6.06
N GLN A 210 -8.95 0.81 5.67
CA GLN A 210 -9.90 1.91 5.95
C GLN A 210 -10.54 1.85 7.35
N ASN A 211 -10.64 0.66 7.98
CA ASN A 211 -11.39 0.47 9.24
C ASN A 211 -10.56 -0.11 10.41
N GLY A 212 -9.28 0.27 10.53
CA GLY A 212 -8.46 -0.09 11.70
C GLY A 212 -7.60 -1.35 11.55
N PHE A 213 -7.01 -1.54 10.36
CA PHE A 213 -6.05 -2.61 10.04
C PHE A 213 -6.59 -4.02 10.28
N MET A 214 -7.60 -4.43 9.50
CA MET A 214 -8.05 -5.82 9.49
C MET A 214 -7.41 -6.57 8.33
N MET A 215 -6.77 -7.70 8.64
CA MET A 215 -6.23 -8.64 7.67
C MET A 215 -7.18 -9.83 7.56
N ILE A 216 -7.76 -10.03 6.37
CA ILE A 216 -8.58 -11.20 6.06
C ILE A 216 -7.70 -12.22 5.35
N VAL A 217 -7.60 -13.42 5.92
CA VAL A 217 -6.87 -14.54 5.32
C VAL A 217 -7.86 -15.59 4.84
N MET A 218 -7.80 -15.93 3.56
CA MET A 218 -8.70 -16.90 2.92
C MET A 218 -7.92 -17.88 2.03
N ASP A 219 -8.58 -18.95 1.58
CA ASP A 219 -7.96 -19.91 0.67
C ASP A 219 -7.70 -19.28 -0.71
N TYR A 220 -6.55 -19.60 -1.32
CA TYR A 220 -6.29 -19.22 -2.70
C TYR A 220 -7.08 -20.10 -3.66
N VAL A 221 -7.89 -19.47 -4.51
CA VAL A 221 -8.64 -20.12 -5.56
C VAL A 221 -7.93 -19.92 -6.89
N ASP A 222 -7.54 -21.03 -7.53
CA ASP A 222 -6.96 -21.01 -8.88
C ASP A 222 -8.08 -20.97 -9.94
N GLY A 223 -8.50 -19.75 -10.28
CA GLY A 223 -9.57 -19.50 -11.25
C GLY A 223 -9.47 -18.12 -11.88
N ASP A 224 -10.08 -17.99 -13.06
CA ASP A 224 -10.16 -16.72 -13.78
C ASP A 224 -11.47 -16.01 -13.43
N PRO A 225 -11.47 -14.68 -13.21
CA PRO A 225 -12.71 -13.92 -13.08
C PRO A 225 -13.60 -14.06 -14.32
N LEU A 226 -14.92 -13.98 -14.13
CA LEU A 226 -15.91 -14.09 -15.21
C LEU A 226 -15.98 -12.82 -16.07
N THR A 227 -14.85 -12.40 -16.64
CA THR A 227 -14.77 -11.23 -17.51
C THR A 227 -15.47 -11.46 -18.85
N THR A 228 -15.83 -10.39 -19.56
CA THR A 228 -16.40 -10.47 -20.92
C THR A 228 -15.51 -11.29 -21.87
N GLN A 229 -14.19 -11.13 -21.78
CA GLN A 229 -13.24 -11.93 -22.56
C GLN A 229 -13.33 -13.42 -22.22
N LYS A 230 -13.42 -13.77 -20.93
CA LYS A 230 -13.59 -15.16 -20.50
C LYS A 230 -14.89 -15.74 -21.03
N ILE A 231 -16.00 -15.01 -20.92
CA ILE A 231 -17.31 -15.43 -21.43
C ILE A 231 -17.24 -15.70 -22.94
N ASN A 232 -16.63 -14.80 -23.70
CA ASN A 232 -16.53 -14.90 -25.17
C ASN A 232 -15.73 -16.13 -25.63
N THR A 233 -14.72 -16.54 -24.87
CA THR A 233 -13.88 -17.72 -25.18
C THR A 233 -14.47 -19.03 -24.67
N MET A 234 -15.46 -18.99 -23.78
CA MET A 234 -16.12 -20.20 -23.26
C MET A 234 -17.11 -20.80 -24.25
N SER A 235 -17.16 -22.14 -24.29
CA SER A 235 -18.19 -22.88 -25.01
C SER A 235 -19.57 -22.67 -24.38
N HIS A 236 -20.63 -22.81 -25.19
CA HIS A 236 -22.00 -22.69 -24.71
C HIS A 236 -22.33 -23.65 -23.56
N ASN A 237 -21.79 -24.88 -23.58
CA ASN A 237 -21.96 -25.84 -22.48
C ASN A 237 -21.28 -25.37 -21.19
N ASN A 238 -20.08 -24.81 -21.29
CA ASN A 238 -19.39 -24.28 -20.11
C ASN A 238 -20.13 -23.08 -19.50
N ARG A 239 -20.73 -22.22 -20.33
CA ARG A 239 -21.58 -21.12 -19.85
C ARG A 239 -22.79 -21.64 -19.07
N LYS A 240 -23.44 -22.71 -19.55
CA LYS A 240 -24.53 -23.39 -18.82
C LYS A 240 -24.07 -23.96 -17.47
N ILE A 241 -22.89 -24.56 -17.43
CA ILE A 241 -22.31 -25.09 -16.18
C ILE A 241 -22.06 -23.96 -15.18
N VAL A 242 -21.46 -22.85 -15.63
CA VAL A 242 -21.24 -21.66 -14.80
C VAL A 242 -22.55 -21.15 -14.22
N MET A 243 -23.57 -20.93 -15.06
CA MET A 243 -24.87 -20.46 -14.58
C MET A 243 -25.49 -21.41 -13.55
N LYS A 244 -25.44 -22.73 -13.81
CA LYS A 244 -25.97 -23.74 -12.90
C LYS A 244 -25.27 -23.73 -11.54
N ASP A 245 -23.95 -23.58 -11.52
CA ASP A 245 -23.18 -23.49 -10.29
C ASP A 245 -23.53 -22.21 -9.51
N MET A 246 -23.74 -21.09 -10.20
CA MET A 246 -24.16 -19.82 -9.58
C MET A 246 -25.56 -19.89 -8.99
N GLU A 247 -26.54 -20.42 -9.72
CA GLU A 247 -27.90 -20.65 -9.20
C GLU A 247 -27.87 -21.53 -7.95
N LYS A 248 -27.05 -22.59 -7.96
CA LYS A 248 -26.89 -23.47 -6.79
C LYS A 248 -26.25 -22.76 -5.60
N ALA A 249 -25.20 -21.96 -5.83
CA ALA A 249 -24.50 -21.24 -4.77
C ALA A 249 -25.42 -20.18 -4.12
N VAL A 250 -26.14 -19.40 -4.93
CA VAL A 250 -27.09 -18.39 -4.44
C VAL A 250 -28.26 -19.06 -3.71
N ALA A 251 -28.80 -20.17 -4.22
CA ALA A 251 -29.86 -20.92 -3.55
C ALA A 251 -29.42 -21.39 -2.15
N ALA A 252 -28.19 -21.90 -2.01
CA ALA A 252 -27.66 -22.33 -0.71
C ALA A 252 -27.54 -21.17 0.31
N LEU A 253 -27.22 -19.96 -0.15
CA LEU A 253 -27.23 -18.76 0.69
C LEU A 253 -28.67 -18.37 1.09
N HIS A 254 -29.57 -18.36 0.11
CA HIS A 254 -30.97 -17.95 0.30
C HIS A 254 -31.72 -18.89 1.25
N GLU A 255 -31.44 -20.19 1.21
CA GLU A 255 -31.96 -21.19 2.16
C GLU A 255 -31.60 -20.85 3.63
N GLN A 256 -30.50 -20.13 3.85
CA GLN A 256 -30.06 -19.68 5.17
C GLN A 256 -30.47 -18.22 5.47
N ASN A 257 -31.35 -17.62 4.66
CA ASN A 257 -31.71 -16.21 4.70
C ASN A 257 -30.52 -15.25 4.53
N ILE A 258 -29.49 -15.67 3.79
CA ILE A 258 -28.33 -14.84 3.46
C ILE A 258 -28.53 -14.31 2.04
N VAL A 259 -28.29 -13.00 1.86
CA VAL A 259 -28.25 -12.31 0.57
C VAL A 259 -26.79 -12.02 0.28
N PHE A 260 -26.34 -12.31 -0.95
CA PHE A 260 -24.96 -12.05 -1.36
C PHE A 260 -24.69 -10.55 -1.50
N GLY A 261 -25.66 -9.82 -2.07
CA GLY A 261 -25.70 -8.35 -2.06
C GLY A 261 -24.95 -7.72 -3.23
N ASP A 262 -23.78 -8.26 -3.58
CA ASP A 262 -22.90 -7.74 -4.63
C ASP A 262 -22.55 -8.79 -5.70
N LEU A 263 -23.55 -9.47 -6.24
CA LEU A 263 -23.36 -10.60 -7.16
C LEU A 263 -23.00 -10.11 -8.58
N ARG A 264 -21.74 -9.73 -8.79
CA ARG A 264 -21.24 -9.22 -10.08
C ARG A 264 -20.22 -10.18 -10.71
N ASN A 265 -20.00 -10.04 -12.02
CA ASN A 265 -19.02 -10.83 -12.78
C ASN A 265 -17.60 -10.82 -12.17
N LEU A 266 -17.20 -9.73 -11.52
CA LEU A 266 -15.90 -9.61 -10.85
C LEU A 266 -15.79 -10.47 -9.58
N ASN A 267 -16.92 -10.80 -8.96
CA ASN A 267 -17.01 -11.60 -7.72
C ASN A 267 -17.24 -13.09 -8.01
N ILE A 268 -17.01 -13.52 -9.27
CA ILE A 268 -17.20 -14.88 -9.75
C ILE A 268 -15.90 -15.39 -10.36
N LEU A 269 -15.37 -16.50 -9.83
CA LEU A 269 -14.20 -17.19 -10.37
C LEU A 269 -14.61 -18.49 -11.07
N VAL A 270 -14.15 -18.66 -12.30
CA VAL A 270 -14.27 -19.90 -13.08
C VAL A 270 -13.00 -20.72 -12.91
N THR A 271 -13.12 -21.87 -12.25
CA THR A 271 -12.00 -22.79 -11.99
C THR A 271 -12.11 -24.05 -12.85
N ARG A 272 -11.09 -24.93 -12.78
CA ARG A 272 -11.17 -26.26 -13.38
C ARG A 272 -12.19 -27.19 -12.73
N LYS A 273 -12.59 -26.91 -11.47
CA LYS A 273 -13.48 -27.77 -10.67
C LYS A 273 -14.94 -27.27 -10.65
N GLY A 274 -15.20 -26.12 -11.25
CA GLY A 274 -16.51 -25.45 -11.21
C GLY A 274 -16.37 -23.96 -10.92
N THR A 275 -17.48 -23.35 -10.58
CA THR A 275 -17.58 -21.90 -10.36
C THR A 275 -17.66 -21.57 -8.87
N ILE A 276 -16.96 -20.53 -8.44
CA ILE A 276 -16.86 -20.13 -7.04
C ILE A 276 -17.20 -18.64 -6.90
N LEU A 277 -18.04 -18.30 -5.91
CA LEU A 277 -18.26 -16.92 -5.47
C LEU A 277 -17.12 -16.48 -4.55
N VAL A 278 -16.63 -15.26 -4.74
CA VAL A 278 -15.63 -14.61 -3.90
C VAL A 278 -16.11 -13.22 -3.52
N ASP A 279 -15.47 -12.61 -2.52
CA ASP A 279 -15.83 -11.28 -2.00
C ASP A 279 -17.23 -11.21 -1.36
N PHE A 280 -17.28 -11.57 -0.07
CA PHE A 280 -18.50 -11.62 0.73
C PHE A 280 -18.70 -10.36 1.60
N GLU A 281 -18.00 -9.26 1.30
CA GLU A 281 -18.02 -8.06 2.15
C GLU A 281 -19.44 -7.48 2.33
N TRP A 282 -20.30 -7.62 1.33
CA TRP A 282 -21.66 -7.06 1.33
C TRP A 282 -22.74 -8.10 1.62
N CYS A 283 -22.34 -9.32 1.98
CA CYS A 283 -23.28 -10.37 2.35
C CYS A 283 -23.94 -10.04 3.69
N GLY A 284 -25.24 -10.32 3.79
CA GLY A 284 -26.00 -10.04 5.00
C GLY A 284 -27.31 -10.81 5.05
N ARG A 285 -28.03 -10.67 6.16
CA ARG A 285 -29.31 -11.32 6.40
C ARG A 285 -30.42 -10.61 5.63
N HIS A 286 -31.24 -11.40 4.94
CA HIS A 286 -32.40 -10.94 4.21
C HIS A 286 -33.31 -10.07 5.09
N SER A 287 -33.68 -8.88 4.60
CA SER A 287 -34.58 -7.93 5.25
C SER A 287 -34.15 -7.44 6.64
N ILE A 288 -32.86 -7.60 6.98
CA ILE A 288 -32.28 -7.16 8.25
C ILE A 288 -31.08 -6.26 8.00
N ASP A 289 -30.08 -6.77 7.30
CA ASP A 289 -28.86 -6.03 7.01
C ASP A 289 -29.07 -5.07 5.83
N ILE A 290 -28.27 -4.01 5.77
CA ILE A 290 -28.43 -2.92 4.80
C ILE A 290 -27.21 -2.78 3.90
N TYR A 291 -27.42 -2.24 2.70
CA TYR A 291 -26.33 -1.81 1.84
C TYR A 291 -25.52 -0.67 2.48
N PRO A 292 -24.20 -0.60 2.24
CA PRO A 292 -23.39 0.53 2.65
C PRO A 292 -23.91 1.87 2.11
N VAL A 293 -23.74 2.93 2.89
CA VAL A 293 -24.11 4.29 2.44
C VAL A 293 -23.14 4.84 1.37
N THR A 294 -21.98 4.21 1.22
CA THR A 294 -20.92 4.56 0.25
C THR A 294 -21.07 3.84 -1.09
N MET A 295 -22.21 3.19 -1.33
CA MET A 295 -22.47 2.41 -2.55
C MET A 295 -22.35 3.29 -3.82
N SER A 296 -21.63 2.79 -4.82
CA SER A 296 -21.40 3.54 -6.08
C SER A 296 -22.70 3.80 -6.83
N THR A 297 -22.87 5.02 -7.35
CA THR A 297 -24.01 5.43 -8.18
C THR A 297 -23.83 5.10 -9.66
N GLU A 298 -22.66 4.62 -10.07
CA GLU A 298 -22.35 4.31 -11.47
C GLU A 298 -22.77 2.89 -11.88
N ILE A 299 -23.04 2.03 -10.89
CA ILE A 299 -23.47 0.66 -11.11
C ILE A 299 -25.00 0.62 -11.21
N PRO A 300 -25.59 -0.04 -12.23
CA PRO A 300 -27.03 -0.19 -12.34
C PRO A 300 -27.54 -1.24 -11.35
N TRP A 301 -27.68 -0.85 -10.09
CA TRP A 301 -28.14 -1.73 -9.02
C TRP A 301 -29.58 -2.23 -9.23
N PRO A 302 -29.94 -3.39 -8.66
CA PRO A 302 -31.31 -3.89 -8.67
C PRO A 302 -32.32 -2.87 -8.11
N GLN A 303 -33.55 -2.91 -8.61
CA GLN A 303 -34.61 -2.04 -8.09
C GLN A 303 -34.79 -2.24 -6.58
N GLY A 304 -34.71 -1.15 -5.80
CA GLY A 304 -34.81 -1.18 -4.35
C GLY A 304 -33.47 -1.28 -3.61
N ALA A 305 -32.38 -1.64 -4.30
CA ALA A 305 -31.02 -1.59 -3.78
C ALA A 305 -30.48 -0.15 -3.88
N ASN A 306 -30.62 0.62 -2.80
CA ASN A 306 -30.08 1.98 -2.67
C ASN A 306 -29.11 2.05 -1.48
N PRO A 307 -28.25 3.09 -1.39
CA PRO A 307 -27.43 3.30 -0.20
C PRO A 307 -28.28 3.28 1.09
N GLY A 308 -27.94 2.41 2.04
CA GLY A 308 -28.68 2.23 3.30
C GLY A 308 -29.99 1.43 3.19
N ALA A 309 -30.37 0.91 2.02
CA ALA A 309 -31.55 0.07 1.87
C ALA A 309 -31.32 -1.37 2.35
N LEU A 310 -32.39 -2.07 2.70
CA LEU A 310 -32.32 -3.48 3.14
C LEU A 310 -31.83 -4.40 2.03
N LEU A 311 -31.03 -5.40 2.40
CA LEU A 311 -30.64 -6.50 1.53
C LEU A 311 -31.83 -7.43 1.29
N MET A 312 -32.22 -7.59 0.03
CA MET A 312 -33.33 -8.45 -0.39
C MET A 312 -32.82 -9.58 -1.28
N GLN A 313 -33.28 -10.81 -1.09
CA GLN A 313 -32.92 -11.96 -1.95
C GLN A 313 -33.25 -11.70 -3.43
N ALA A 314 -34.30 -10.91 -3.69
CA ALA A 314 -34.66 -10.45 -5.03
C ALA A 314 -33.53 -9.69 -5.75
N HIS A 315 -32.62 -9.05 -5.01
CA HIS A 315 -31.45 -8.37 -5.58
C HIS A 315 -30.46 -9.37 -6.20
N ASP A 316 -30.16 -10.48 -5.53
CA ASP A 316 -29.31 -11.53 -6.10
C ASP A 316 -30.00 -12.20 -7.29
N VAL A 317 -31.32 -12.40 -7.23
CA VAL A 317 -32.10 -12.96 -8.36
C VAL A 317 -32.01 -12.05 -9.58
N HIS A 318 -32.07 -10.73 -9.39
CA HIS A 318 -31.87 -9.76 -10.46
C HIS A 318 -30.47 -9.90 -11.06
N TRP A 319 -29.43 -9.95 -10.24
CA TRP A 319 -28.06 -10.14 -10.70
C TRP A 319 -27.85 -11.46 -11.46
N LEU A 320 -28.48 -12.56 -11.02
CA LEU A 320 -28.45 -13.81 -11.76
C LEU A 320 -29.05 -13.65 -13.18
N GLN A 321 -30.10 -12.84 -13.36
CA GLN A 321 -30.63 -12.57 -14.70
C GLN A 321 -29.67 -11.75 -15.55
N VAL A 322 -28.99 -10.77 -14.96
CA VAL A 322 -27.94 -9.99 -15.64
C VAL A 322 -26.79 -10.91 -16.09
N ILE A 323 -26.29 -11.76 -15.19
CA ILE A 323 -25.23 -12.73 -15.51
C ILE A 323 -25.69 -13.72 -16.59
N LYS A 324 -26.94 -14.18 -16.52
CA LYS A 324 -27.50 -15.08 -17.54
C LYS A 324 -27.58 -14.42 -18.91
N HIS A 325 -27.88 -13.12 -18.95
CA HIS A 325 -27.82 -12.31 -20.16
C HIS A 325 -26.39 -12.22 -20.69
N ASP A 326 -25.42 -11.87 -19.85
CA ASP A 326 -24.01 -11.76 -20.21
C ASP A 326 -23.45 -13.07 -20.77
N LEU A 327 -23.84 -14.21 -20.18
CA LEU A 327 -23.49 -15.55 -20.63
C LEU A 327 -24.16 -15.94 -21.97
N ASN A 328 -25.02 -15.10 -22.54
CA ASN A 328 -25.81 -15.37 -23.74
C ASN A 328 -26.64 -16.66 -23.60
N LEU A 329 -27.30 -16.82 -22.44
CA LEU A 329 -28.16 -17.98 -22.13
C LEU A 329 -29.65 -17.62 -22.11
N LEU A 330 -30.00 -16.39 -22.48
CA LEU A 330 -31.38 -15.98 -22.69
C LEU A 330 -31.74 -16.25 -24.17
N LEU A 331 -32.68 -17.19 -24.37
CA LEU A 331 -33.30 -17.64 -25.64
C LEU A 331 -32.46 -18.60 -26.52
N GLN A 332 -32.75 -19.90 -26.35
CA GLN A 332 -33.07 -20.80 -27.46
C GLN A 332 -34.47 -21.37 -27.22
#